data_AF-A0A1B8CVH4-F1
#
_entry.id   AF-A0A1B8CVH4-F1
#
_cell.length_a   1.000
_cell.length_b   1.000
_cell.length_c   1.000
_cell.angle_alpha   90.00
_cell.angle_beta   90.00
_cell.angle_gamma   90.00
#
_symmetry.space_group_name_H-M   'P 1'
#
loop_
_entity.id
_entity.type
_entity.pdbx_description
1 polymer ?
#
loop_
_entity_poly.entity_id
_entity_poly.type
_entity_poly.pdbx_seq_one_letter_code
_entity_poly.pdbx_strand_id
1 'polypeptide(L)'
;MAAPAEIVPLKTDPKYDDYDFPTDCATNPPGHAGAPHAGAGGSGAPIEDVVGAEGVHGAFGYFDSGIFLRARKFDVALAEVMFVNSEGWRKEINLDDLVQNFEYTEKAQIFEYYPQYYHKTDK
;
A
#
# COMPACT_ATOMS: atom_id res chain seq x y z
N MET A 1 -27.98 -9.39 2.17
CA MET A 1 -26.67 -9.33 2.84
C MET A 1 -25.81 -10.41 2.23
N ALA A 2 -24.76 -10.07 1.47
CA ALA A 2 -23.82 -11.08 0.97
C ALA A 2 -23.10 -11.70 2.18
N ALA A 3 -22.86 -13.01 2.16
CA ALA A 3 -22.09 -13.69 3.20
C ALA A 3 -20.68 -13.07 3.29
N PRO A 4 -20.09 -12.93 4.50
CA PRO A 4 -18.71 -12.49 4.62
C PRO A 4 -17.82 -13.48 3.85
N ALA A 5 -16.95 -12.96 2.99
CA ALA A 5 -15.99 -13.79 2.26
C ALA A 5 -15.10 -14.54 3.26
N GLU A 6 -14.80 -15.81 2.99
CA GLU A 6 -13.87 -16.58 3.82
C GLU A 6 -12.52 -15.87 3.87
N ILE A 7 -11.99 -15.66 5.08
CA ILE A 7 -10.70 -15.05 5.30
C ILE A 7 -9.64 -16.08 4.91
N VAL A 8 -9.14 -15.99 3.67
CA VAL A 8 -7.98 -16.78 3.26
C VAL A 8 -6.74 -16.08 3.79
N PRO A 9 -5.90 -16.74 4.60
CA PRO A 9 -4.67 -16.14 5.08
C PRO A 9 -3.78 -15.76 3.89
N LEU A 10 -3.19 -14.56 3.95
CA LEU A 10 -2.29 -14.06 2.92
C LEU A 10 -1.12 -15.03 2.76
N LYS A 11 -0.80 -15.41 1.51
CA LYS A 11 0.46 -16.08 1.21
C LYS A 11 1.55 -15.02 1.18
N THR A 12 2.40 -15.01 2.21
CA THR A 12 3.54 -14.09 2.33
C THR A 12 4.78 -14.67 1.64
N ASP A 13 5.48 -13.89 0.82
CA ASP A 13 6.81 -14.22 0.30
C ASP A 13 7.90 -13.66 1.24
N PRO A 14 8.75 -14.51 1.84
CA PRO A 14 9.83 -14.07 2.73
C PRO A 14 10.80 -13.05 2.13
N LYS A 15 10.86 -12.91 0.79
CA LYS A 15 11.71 -11.94 0.12
C LYS A 15 11.18 -10.50 0.21
N TYR A 16 9.86 -10.33 0.25
CA TYR A 16 9.19 -9.03 0.09
C TYR A 16 8.27 -8.67 1.26
N ASP A 17 7.78 -9.67 2.00
CA ASP A 17 6.68 -9.55 2.96
C ASP A 17 7.17 -9.74 4.41
N ASP A 18 8.05 -8.85 4.88
CA ASP A 18 8.50 -8.79 6.29
C ASP A 18 7.70 -7.71 7.06
N TYR A 19 6.43 -8.00 7.32
CA TYR A 19 5.50 -7.06 7.93
C TYR A 19 5.50 -7.14 9.47
N ASP A 20 5.77 -6.01 10.14
CA ASP A 20 5.66 -5.85 11.61
C ASP A 20 4.24 -5.42 12.06
N PHE A 21 3.25 -5.51 11.16
CA PHE A 21 1.87 -5.09 11.41
C PHE A 21 0.87 -6.20 11.07
N PRO A 22 -0.34 -6.22 11.69
CA PRO A 22 -1.37 -7.21 11.38
C PRO A 22 -1.74 -7.20 9.89
N THR A 23 -1.81 -8.38 9.27
CA THR A 23 -2.17 -8.53 7.83
C THR A 23 -3.61 -8.97 7.62
N ASP A 24 -4.29 -9.28 8.72
CA ASP A 24 -5.67 -9.71 8.81
C ASP A 24 -6.60 -8.49 8.99
N CYS A 25 -7.62 -8.39 8.14
CA CYS A 25 -8.61 -7.33 8.17
C CYS A 25 -10.00 -7.89 8.51
N ALA A 26 -10.72 -7.24 9.43
CA ALA A 26 -11.96 -7.77 10.01
C ALA A 26 -13.07 -8.02 8.97
N THR A 27 -13.14 -7.23 7.89
CA THR A 27 -14.19 -7.31 6.86
C THR A 27 -13.71 -7.81 5.49
N ASN A 28 -12.40 -7.97 5.31
CA ASN A 28 -11.69 -8.31 4.06
C ASN A 28 -12.45 -8.07 2.74
N PRO A 29 -12.60 -6.81 2.29
CA PRO A 29 -13.35 -6.51 1.07
C PRO A 29 -12.60 -6.98 -0.19
N PRO A 30 -13.32 -7.29 -1.30
CA PRO A 30 -12.71 -7.80 -2.52
C PRO A 30 -11.58 -6.90 -3.03
N GLY A 31 -10.45 -7.50 -3.42
CA GLY A 31 -9.25 -6.81 -3.86
C GLY A 31 -8.19 -6.56 -2.79
N HIS A 32 -8.46 -6.91 -1.52
CA HIS A 32 -7.49 -6.83 -0.43
C HIS A 32 -6.67 -8.11 -0.33
N ALA A 33 -5.56 -8.03 0.39
CA ALA A 33 -4.71 -9.18 0.72
C ALA A 33 -5.57 -10.32 1.30
N GLY A 34 -5.50 -11.51 0.69
CA GLY A 34 -6.30 -12.67 1.10
C GLY A 34 -7.76 -12.70 0.59
N ALA A 35 -8.25 -11.66 -0.10
CA ALA A 35 -9.57 -11.63 -0.74
C ALA A 35 -9.48 -11.16 -2.21
N PRO A 36 -9.03 -12.03 -3.14
CA PRO A 36 -8.93 -11.68 -4.56
C PRO A 36 -10.30 -11.33 -5.15
N HIS A 37 -10.35 -10.34 -6.06
CA HIS A 37 -11.58 -9.89 -6.70
C HIS A 37 -12.08 -10.90 -7.75
N ALA A 38 -13.32 -11.37 -7.62
CA ALA A 38 -13.91 -12.48 -8.41
C ALA A 38 -14.07 -12.25 -9.93
N GLY A 39 -13.86 -11.03 -10.44
CA GLY A 39 -13.85 -10.72 -11.88
C GLY A 39 -12.45 -10.65 -12.50
N ALA A 40 -11.40 -10.57 -11.68
CA ALA A 40 -10.03 -10.64 -12.12
C ALA A 40 -9.61 -12.10 -12.00
N GLY A 41 -9.70 -12.85 -13.11
CA GLY A 41 -9.16 -14.20 -13.16
C GLY A 41 -7.69 -14.17 -12.74
N GLY A 42 -7.41 -14.66 -11.52
CA GLY A 42 -6.16 -15.27 -11.02
C GLY A 42 -4.77 -14.74 -11.42
N SER A 43 -4.63 -13.60 -12.08
CA SER A 43 -3.38 -13.19 -12.70
C SER A 43 -3.54 -11.82 -13.38
N GLY A 44 -3.78 -10.76 -12.60
CA GLY A 44 -3.16 -9.49 -13.00
C GLY A 44 -1.69 -9.70 -12.69
N ALA A 45 -0.80 -9.69 -13.68
CA ALA A 45 0.62 -9.65 -13.40
C ALA A 45 0.83 -8.58 -12.32
N PRO A 46 1.51 -8.89 -11.20
CA PRO A 46 1.77 -7.88 -10.20
C PRO A 46 2.38 -6.68 -10.93
N ILE A 47 1.96 -5.46 -10.57
CA ILE A 47 2.49 -4.23 -11.18
C ILE A 47 4.03 -4.29 -11.18
N GLU A 48 4.62 -4.95 -10.18
CA GLU A 48 6.03 -5.34 -10.07
C GLU A 48 6.65 -6.00 -11.31
N ASP A 49 5.95 -6.88 -12.03
CA ASP A 49 6.50 -7.52 -13.24
C ASP A 49 6.60 -6.53 -14.41
N VAL A 50 5.64 -5.62 -14.50
CA VAL A 50 5.58 -4.59 -15.54
C VAL A 50 6.61 -3.49 -15.23
N VAL A 51 6.57 -2.97 -14.02
CA VAL A 51 7.45 -1.91 -13.53
C VAL A 51 8.89 -2.39 -13.34
N GLY A 52 9.08 -3.65 -12.96
CA GLY A 52 10.39 -4.30 -12.88
C GLY A 52 11.06 -4.44 -14.24
N ALA A 53 10.28 -4.58 -15.33
CA ALA A 53 10.81 -4.51 -16.69
C ALA A 53 11.24 -3.08 -17.08
N GLU A 54 10.63 -2.05 -16.50
CA GLU A 54 11.00 -0.64 -16.68
C GLU A 54 12.17 -0.19 -15.78
N GLY A 55 12.69 -1.08 -14.93
CA GLY A 55 13.84 -0.81 -14.05
C GLY A 55 13.52 0.11 -12.86
N VAL A 56 12.23 0.37 -12.59
CA VAL A 56 11.81 1.14 -11.42
C VAL A 56 11.68 0.16 -10.24
N HIS A 57 12.79 -0.04 -9.52
CA HIS A 57 12.78 -0.80 -8.28
C HIS A 57 12.46 0.16 -7.11
N GLY A 58 11.30 -0.01 -6.48
CA GLY A 58 10.86 0.72 -5.30
C GLY A 58 10.79 -0.16 -4.05
N ALA A 59 10.67 0.44 -2.88
CA ALA A 59 10.60 -0.24 -1.57
C ALA A 59 9.20 -0.81 -1.27
N PHE A 60 8.58 -1.47 -2.24
CA PHE A 60 7.18 -1.86 -2.17
C PHE A 60 7.01 -3.36 -2.44
N GLY A 61 6.32 -4.05 -1.53
CA GLY A 61 6.04 -5.48 -1.57
C GLY A 61 4.65 -5.77 -2.14
N TYR A 62 4.22 -7.03 -2.04
CA TYR A 62 2.97 -7.52 -2.64
C TYR A 62 1.71 -6.75 -2.19
N PHE A 63 1.69 -6.29 -0.93
CA PHE A 63 0.58 -5.50 -0.38
C PHE A 63 0.38 -4.16 -1.11
N ASP A 64 1.46 -3.52 -1.51
CA ASP A 64 1.45 -2.17 -2.08
C ASP A 64 0.90 -2.18 -3.51
N SER A 65 1.28 -3.17 -4.32
CA SER A 65 0.70 -3.42 -5.64
C SER A 65 -0.83 -3.50 -5.60
N GLY A 66 -1.39 -4.15 -4.57
CA GLY A 66 -2.83 -4.25 -4.37
C GLY A 66 -3.53 -2.90 -4.16
N ILE A 67 -2.86 -1.93 -3.51
CA ILE A 67 -3.42 -0.60 -3.24
C ILE A 67 -3.60 0.18 -4.55
N PHE A 68 -2.58 0.19 -5.42
CA PHE A 68 -2.63 0.91 -6.70
C PHE A 68 -3.68 0.32 -7.65
N LEU A 69 -3.75 -1.01 -7.74
CA LEU A 69 -4.77 -1.69 -8.53
C LEU A 69 -6.18 -1.34 -8.02
N ARG A 70 -6.42 -1.39 -6.70
CA ARG A 70 -7.72 -0.99 -6.13
C ARG A 70 -8.06 0.47 -6.43
N ALA A 71 -7.10 1.38 -6.30
CA ALA A 71 -7.27 2.81 -6.57
C ALA A 71 -7.58 3.13 -8.05
N ARG A 72 -7.29 2.21 -8.97
CA ARG A 72 -7.54 2.33 -10.41
C ARG A 72 -8.51 1.28 -10.94
N LYS A 73 -9.34 0.69 -10.08
CA LYS A 73 -10.36 -0.30 -10.47
C LYS A 73 -9.78 -1.49 -11.26
N PHE A 74 -8.57 -1.91 -10.90
CA PHE A 74 -7.81 -2.98 -11.54
C PHE A 74 -7.39 -2.69 -13.00
N ASP A 75 -7.37 -1.42 -13.42
CA ASP A 75 -6.72 -1.01 -14.67
C ASP A 75 -5.20 -0.95 -14.46
N VAL A 76 -4.48 -1.90 -15.07
CA VAL A 76 -3.03 -2.07 -14.89
C VAL A 76 -2.25 -0.88 -15.44
N ALA A 77 -2.61 -0.36 -16.62
CA ALA A 77 -1.90 0.74 -17.25
C ALA A 77 -2.05 2.05 -16.44
N LEU A 78 -3.26 2.31 -15.92
CA LEU A 78 -3.47 3.48 -15.06
C LEU A 78 -2.81 3.32 -13.68
N ALA A 79 -2.73 2.11 -13.16
CA ALA A 79 -2.07 1.82 -11.89
C ALA A 79 -0.55 1.96 -12.00
N GLU A 80 0.04 1.50 -13.11
CA GLU A 80 1.45 1.69 -13.46
C GLU A 80 1.82 3.18 -13.51
N VAL A 81 1.07 3.98 -14.27
CA VAL A 81 1.28 5.43 -14.34
C VAL A 81 1.20 6.07 -12.95
N MET A 82 0.24 5.64 -12.11
CA MET A 82 0.13 6.14 -10.74
C MET A 82 1.35 5.75 -9.88
N PHE A 83 1.84 4.52 -10.03
CA PHE A 83 3.00 4.01 -9.31
C PHE A 83 4.27 4.79 -9.68
N VAL A 84 4.58 4.90 -10.98
CA VAL A 84 5.76 5.61 -11.49
C VAL A 84 5.76 7.08 -11.04
N ASN A 85 4.61 7.74 -11.10
CA ASN A 85 4.47 9.11 -10.62
C ASN A 85 4.71 9.22 -9.10
N SER A 86 4.25 8.23 -8.31
CA SER A 86 4.49 8.23 -6.86
C SER A 86 5.96 8.03 -6.53
N GLU A 87 6.66 7.15 -7.23
CA GLU A 87 8.10 6.93 -7.09
C GLU A 87 8.91 8.15 -7.52
N GLY A 88 8.52 8.81 -8.61
CA GLY A 88 9.10 10.08 -9.03
C GLY A 88 8.99 11.13 -7.93
N TRP A 89 7.80 11.32 -7.37
CA TRP A 89 7.57 12.25 -6.27
C TRP A 89 8.40 11.90 -5.02
N ARG A 90 8.48 10.62 -4.61
CA ARG A 90 9.28 10.18 -3.45
C ARG A 90 10.75 10.57 -3.61
N LYS A 91 11.31 10.43 -4.82
CA LYS A 91 12.68 10.84 -5.14
C LYS A 91 12.84 12.36 -5.15
N GLU A 92 11.87 13.08 -5.72
CA GLU A 92 11.90 14.56 -5.77
C GLU A 92 11.94 15.20 -4.37
N ILE A 93 11.13 14.69 -3.43
CA ILE A 93 11.12 15.21 -2.05
C ILE A 93 12.19 14.59 -1.16
N ASN A 94 12.98 13.65 -1.70
CA ASN A 94 13.93 12.84 -0.97
C ASN A 94 13.31 12.19 0.29
N LEU A 95 12.18 11.50 0.11
CA LEU A 95 11.33 11.04 1.21
C LEU A 95 12.08 10.15 2.22
N ASP A 96 12.99 9.30 1.75
CA ASP A 96 13.72 8.37 2.61
C ASP A 96 14.63 9.10 3.61
N ASP A 97 15.24 10.21 3.19
CA ASP A 97 16.03 11.11 4.05
C ASP A 97 15.11 11.97 4.94
N LEU A 98 14.03 12.50 4.35
CA LEU A 98 13.06 13.33 5.07
C LEU A 98 12.48 12.58 6.28
N VAL A 99 12.08 11.31 6.13
CA VAL A 99 11.49 10.53 7.24
C VAL A 99 12.50 10.29 8.37
N GLN A 100 13.79 10.13 8.05
CA GLN A 100 14.82 9.86 9.04
C GLN A 100 15.31 11.13 9.76
N ASN A 101 15.43 12.24 9.03
CA ASN A 101 16.15 13.43 9.49
C ASN A 101 15.25 14.65 9.76
N PHE A 102 13.96 14.59 9.46
CA PHE A 102 13.05 15.73 9.67
C PHE A 102 12.80 16.01 11.17
N GLU A 103 13.16 17.22 11.62
CA GLU A 103 12.87 17.72 12.96
C GLU A 103 11.67 18.67 12.96
N TYR A 104 10.59 18.28 13.65
CA TYR A 104 9.36 19.08 13.71
C TYR A 104 9.33 20.01 14.95
N THR A 105 10.11 21.10 14.91
CA THR A 105 10.38 21.97 16.07
C THR A 105 9.16 22.74 16.58
N GLU A 106 8.29 23.15 15.68
CA GLU A 106 7.10 23.99 15.91
C GLU A 106 5.87 23.17 16.33
N LYS A 107 6.01 21.84 16.40
CA LYS A 107 4.90 20.91 16.72
C LYS A 107 4.11 21.34 17.95
N ALA A 108 4.79 21.77 19.02
CA ALA A 108 4.12 22.18 20.26
C ALA A 108 3.25 23.43 20.09
N GLN A 109 3.69 24.38 19.27
CA GLN A 109 2.96 25.62 18.99
C GLN A 109 1.78 25.33 18.05
N ILE A 110 2.00 24.50 17.02
CA ILE A 110 0.94 24.11 16.08
C ILE A 110 -0.12 23.26 16.77
N PHE A 111 0.26 22.42 17.73
CA PHE A 111 -0.66 21.54 18.44
C PHE A 111 -1.76 22.30 19.20
N GLU A 112 -1.51 23.53 19.63
CA GLU A 112 -2.53 24.40 20.26
C GLU A 112 -3.67 24.74 19.29
N TYR A 113 -3.36 24.91 18.00
CA TYR A 113 -4.32 25.28 16.96
C TYR A 113 -4.86 24.09 16.18
N TYR A 114 -4.04 23.05 15.97
CA TYR A 114 -4.38 21.88 15.17
C TYR A 114 -3.82 20.58 15.78
N PRO A 115 -4.50 20.01 16.79
CA PRO A 115 -4.08 18.78 17.45
C PRO A 115 -4.13 17.58 16.50
N GLN A 116 -2.98 16.92 16.29
CA GLN A 116 -2.87 15.67 15.52
C GLN A 116 -2.11 14.63 16.34
N TYR A 117 -2.70 13.45 16.53
CA TYR A 117 -2.07 12.33 17.22
C TYR A 117 -2.74 11.00 16.86
N TYR A 118 -1.96 9.92 16.89
CA TYR A 118 -2.47 8.54 16.86
C TYR A 118 -2.78 8.08 18.30
N HIS A 119 -3.88 7.36 18.50
CA HIS A 119 -4.23 6.81 19.81
C HIS A 119 -4.93 5.45 19.68
N LYS A 120 -4.24 4.40 20.14
CA LYS A 120 -4.72 3.00 20.12
C LYS A 120 -5.05 2.52 18.69
N THR A 121 -5.80 1.44 18.59
CA THR A 121 -6.31 0.84 17.36
C THR A 121 -7.83 0.70 17.46
N ASP A 122 -8.52 0.66 16.32
CA ASP A 122 -9.91 0.27 16.24
C ASP A 122 -10.07 -1.26 16.34
N LYS A 123 -11.29 -1.76 16.12
CA LYS A 123 -11.65 -3.18 16.15
C LYS A 123 -11.88 -3.70 14.74
#